data_AF-A0A2T9Y417-F1
#
_entry.id   AF-A0A2T9Y417-F1
#
_cell.length_a   1.000
_cell.length_b   1.000
_cell.length_c   1.000
_cell.angle_alpha   90.00
_cell.angle_beta   90.00
_cell.angle_gamma   90.00
#
_symmetry.space_group_name_H-M   'P 1'
#
loop_
_entity.id
_entity.type
_entity.pdbx_description
1 polymer ?
#
loop_
_entity_poly.entity_id
_entity_poly.type
_entity_poly.pdbx_seq_one_letter_code
_entity_poly.pdbx_strand_id
1 'polypeptide(L)'
;MEEITFKTKDNNGPVLNICIPYLSTHEISTAISSVSQQVSNGTLDPEDITESLIESNLFTNDSPQLELIIRTSGETRLSNFLLWQASKNVLIKFVDVYWPEFTLLKLVGILLDYQIEKLQQKE
;
A
#
# COMPACT_ATOMS: atom_id res chain seq x y z
N MET A 1 -2.83 -10.23 -16.55
CA MET A 1 -2.29 -10.13 -15.18
C MET A 1 -2.23 -11.49 -14.52
N GLU A 2 -3.33 -12.27 -14.51
CA GLU A 2 -3.37 -13.63 -13.93
C GLU A 2 -2.25 -14.56 -14.39
N GLU A 3 -1.95 -14.62 -15.70
CA GLU A 3 -0.86 -15.45 -16.22
C GLU A 3 0.51 -15.07 -15.63
N ILE A 4 0.81 -13.76 -15.54
CA ILE A 4 2.07 -13.26 -15.01
C ILE A 4 2.15 -13.60 -13.52
N THR A 5 1.09 -13.30 -12.76
CA THR A 5 1.01 -13.63 -11.33
C THR A 5 1.21 -15.12 -11.09
N PHE A 6 0.56 -15.99 -11.88
CA PHE A 6 0.72 -17.43 -11.75
C PHE A 6 2.14 -17.91 -12.04
N LYS A 7 2.79 -17.34 -13.06
CA LYS A 7 4.18 -17.68 -13.42
C LYS A 7 5.20 -17.20 -12.39
N THR A 8 4.89 -16.16 -11.61
CA THR A 8 5.82 -15.56 -10.65
C THR A 8 5.47 -15.82 -9.19
N LYS A 9 4.40 -16.58 -8.88
CA LYS A 9 3.89 -16.77 -7.52
C LYS A 9 4.87 -17.43 -6.56
N ASP A 10 5.75 -18.29 -7.07
CA ASP A 10 6.72 -19.08 -6.27
C ASP A 10 8.10 -18.39 -6.23
N ASN A 11 8.20 -17.14 -6.67
CA ASN A 11 9.45 -16.37 -6.60
C ASN A 11 9.68 -15.85 -5.18
N ASN A 12 10.91 -16.03 -4.69
CA ASN A 12 11.30 -15.59 -3.33
C ASN A 12 12.01 -14.22 -3.33
N GLY A 13 12.00 -13.53 -4.47
CA GLY A 13 12.62 -12.23 -4.65
C GLY A 13 11.70 -11.06 -4.28
N PRO A 14 12.03 -9.85 -4.74
CA PRO A 14 11.17 -8.68 -4.56
C PRO A 14 9.79 -8.89 -5.20
N VAL A 15 8.74 -8.45 -4.51
CA VAL A 15 7.36 -8.43 -5.02
C VAL A 15 7.07 -7.06 -5.63
N LEU A 16 6.51 -7.05 -6.84
CA LEU A 16 6.05 -5.84 -7.51
C LEU A 16 4.53 -5.86 -7.64
N ASN A 17 3.87 -4.96 -6.91
CA ASN A 17 2.43 -4.74 -7.02
C ASN A 17 2.14 -3.70 -8.12
N ILE A 18 1.38 -4.08 -9.14
CA ILE A 18 0.96 -3.19 -10.23
C ILE A 18 -0.52 -2.85 -10.05
N CYS A 19 -0.81 -1.60 -9.67
CA CYS A 19 -2.14 -1.13 -9.28
C CYS A 19 -2.97 -0.64 -10.50
N ILE A 20 -3.69 -1.53 -11.19
CA ILE A 20 -4.49 -1.21 -12.40
C ILE A 20 -5.79 -2.04 -12.44
N PRO A 21 -6.98 -1.44 -12.66
CA PRO A 21 -7.37 -0.06 -12.39
C PRO A 21 -7.64 0.11 -10.88
N TYR A 22 -6.69 0.69 -10.14
CA TYR A 22 -6.76 0.75 -8.68
C TYR A 22 -7.29 2.09 -8.17
N LEU A 23 -8.12 2.03 -7.13
CA LEU A 23 -8.55 3.15 -6.29
C LEU A 23 -8.65 2.65 -4.85
N SER A 24 -8.09 3.39 -3.88
CA SER A 24 -8.10 2.97 -2.48
C SER A 24 -9.52 2.89 -1.90
N THR A 25 -10.41 3.82 -2.25
CA THR A 25 -11.83 3.72 -1.87
C THR A 25 -12.50 2.46 -2.42
N HIS A 26 -12.14 2.02 -3.62
CA HIS A 26 -12.69 0.79 -4.19
C HIS A 26 -12.18 -0.43 -3.41
N GLU A 27 -10.87 -0.51 -3.16
CA GLU A 27 -10.26 -1.54 -2.33
C GLU A 27 -10.94 -1.65 -0.95
N ILE A 28 -11.10 -0.53 -0.25
CA ILE A 28 -11.76 -0.48 1.07
C ILE A 28 -13.21 -0.96 0.97
N SER A 29 -13.96 -0.51 -0.05
CA SER A 29 -15.34 -0.97 -0.25
C SER A 29 -15.45 -2.47 -0.52
N THR A 30 -14.50 -3.04 -1.29
CA THR A 30 -14.44 -4.48 -1.54
C THR A 30 -14.10 -5.26 -0.27
N ALA A 31 -13.15 -4.79 0.54
CA ALA A 31 -12.79 -5.42 1.81
C ALA A 31 -13.97 -5.44 2.79
N ILE A 32 -14.67 -4.31 2.94
CA ILE A 32 -15.87 -4.22 3.78
C ILE A 32 -16.98 -5.14 3.26
N SER A 33 -17.18 -5.21 1.93
CA SER A 33 -18.16 -6.13 1.33
C SER A 33 -17.83 -7.60 1.63
N SER A 34 -16.55 -7.99 1.56
CA SER A 34 -16.10 -9.35 1.90
C SER A 34 -16.39 -9.70 3.37
N VAL A 35 -16.06 -8.80 4.30
CA VAL A 35 -16.34 -8.98 5.73
C VAL A 35 -17.85 -9.05 5.98
N SER A 36 -18.63 -8.18 5.33
CA SER A 36 -20.10 -8.16 5.45
C SER A 36 -20.73 -9.46 4.96
N GLN A 37 -20.17 -10.08 3.91
CA GLN A 37 -20.63 -11.36 3.41
C GLN A 37 -20.34 -12.50 4.40
N GLN A 38 -19.20 -12.47 5.09
CA GLN A 38 -18.88 -13.44 6.15
C GLN A 38 -19.86 -13.34 7.33
N VAL A 39 -20.23 -12.10 7.73
CA VAL A 39 -21.28 -11.87 8.73
C VAL A 39 -22.62 -12.43 8.27
N SER A 40 -23.04 -12.10 7.04
CA SER A 40 -24.31 -12.57 6.48
C SER A 40 -24.40 -14.10 6.38
N ASN A 41 -23.26 -14.77 6.22
CA ASN A 41 -23.17 -16.23 6.15
C ASN A 41 -23.10 -16.89 7.54
N GLY A 42 -23.05 -16.10 8.62
CA GLY A 42 -22.92 -16.59 9.99
C GLY A 42 -21.55 -17.17 10.32
N THR A 43 -20.52 -16.86 9.52
CA THR A 43 -19.13 -17.32 9.76
C THR A 43 -18.30 -16.32 10.58
N LEU A 44 -18.86 -15.16 10.87
CA LEU A 44 -18.23 -14.07 11.62
C LEU A 44 -19.32 -13.30 12.39
N ASP A 45 -19.10 -13.04 13.67
CA ASP A 45 -20.01 -12.17 14.43
C ASP A 45 -19.69 -10.68 14.16
N PRO A 46 -20.69 -9.79 14.06
CA PRO A 46 -20.45 -8.36 13.82
C PRO A 46 -19.52 -7.69 14.84
N GLU A 47 -19.53 -8.18 16.09
CA GLU A 47 -18.70 -7.68 17.19
C GLU A 47 -17.22 -8.03 17.02
N ASP A 48 -16.90 -9.04 16.20
CA ASP A 48 -15.54 -9.47 15.90
C ASP A 48 -14.89 -8.68 14.75
N ILE A 49 -15.61 -7.72 14.15
CA ILE A 49 -15.06 -6.86 13.09
C ILE A 49 -14.02 -5.91 13.69
N THR A 50 -12.77 -6.10 13.30
CA THR A 50 -11.64 -5.26 13.71
C THR A 50 -10.94 -4.63 12.51
N GLU A 51 -10.11 -3.62 12.77
CA GLU A 51 -9.23 -3.02 11.76
C GLU A 51 -8.33 -4.07 11.09
N SER A 52 -7.79 -5.01 11.88
CA SER A 52 -6.94 -6.10 11.37
C SER A 52 -7.68 -7.04 10.41
N LEU A 53 -8.97 -7.26 10.67
CA LEU A 53 -9.82 -8.08 9.80
C LEU A 53 -10.12 -7.36 8.48
N ILE A 54 -10.35 -6.04 8.52
CA ILE A 54 -10.50 -5.27 7.28
C ILE A 54 -9.18 -5.32 6.49
N GLU A 55 -8.04 -5.18 7.16
CA GLU A 55 -6.70 -5.27 6.55
C GLU A 55 -6.43 -6.60 5.87
N SER A 56 -6.78 -7.72 6.49
CA SER A 56 -6.61 -9.04 5.88
C SER A 56 -7.48 -9.25 4.64
N ASN A 57 -8.46 -8.37 4.40
CA ASN A 57 -9.36 -8.38 3.25
C ASN A 57 -9.03 -7.29 2.20
N LEU A 58 -8.00 -6.47 2.40
CA LEU A 58 -7.49 -5.53 1.38
C LEU A 58 -6.73 -6.28 0.28
N PHE A 59 -6.54 -5.65 -0.88
CA PHE A 59 -5.77 -6.26 -1.98
C PHE A 59 -4.28 -6.42 -1.63
N THR A 60 -3.80 -5.66 -0.64
CA THR A 60 -2.41 -5.69 -0.17
C THR A 60 -2.19 -6.57 1.07
N ASN A 61 -3.15 -7.44 1.44
CA ASN A 61 -3.06 -8.26 2.65
C ASN A 61 -1.80 -9.14 2.72
N ASP A 62 -1.28 -9.59 1.57
CA ASP A 62 -0.06 -10.39 1.47
C ASP A 62 1.22 -9.54 1.37
N SER A 63 1.10 -8.22 1.38
CA SER A 63 2.23 -7.29 1.29
C SER A 63 2.69 -6.84 2.69
N PRO A 64 3.99 -6.55 2.87
CA PRO A 64 4.47 -5.96 4.12
C PRO A 64 3.87 -4.57 4.34
N GLN A 65 3.95 -4.10 5.59
CA GLN A 65 3.52 -2.74 5.94
C GLN A 65 4.19 -1.70 5.04
N LEU A 66 3.40 -0.76 4.55
CA LEU A 66 3.89 0.36 3.77
C LEU A 66 4.73 1.28 4.66
N GLU A 67 5.95 1.60 4.24
CA GLU A 67 6.84 2.47 5.01
C GLU A 67 7.13 3.81 4.31
N LEU A 68 7.07 3.83 2.98
CA LEU A 68 7.46 4.99 2.16
C LEU A 68 6.56 5.09 0.93
N ILE A 69 5.97 6.27 0.74
CA ILE A 69 5.32 6.69 -0.51
C ILE A 69 6.17 7.76 -1.17
N ILE A 70 6.52 7.54 -2.44
CA ILE A 70 7.17 8.54 -3.28
C ILE A 70 6.18 9.01 -4.33
N ARG A 71 5.91 10.31 -4.38
CA ARG A 71 5.08 10.92 -5.41
C ARG A 71 5.85 11.99 -6.17
N THR A 72 6.00 11.79 -7.46
CA THR A 72 6.64 12.72 -8.39
C THR A 72 5.71 13.86 -8.80
N SER A 73 6.22 14.74 -9.67
CA SER A 73 5.56 15.89 -10.30
C SER A 73 5.21 17.07 -9.39
N GLY A 74 5.77 17.13 -8.17
CA GLY A 74 5.55 18.25 -7.23
C GLY A 74 4.15 18.29 -6.60
N GLU A 75 3.31 17.30 -6.86
CA GLU A 75 1.91 17.29 -6.43
C GLU A 75 1.74 16.78 -5.00
N THR A 76 1.20 17.61 -4.10
CA THR A 76 1.04 17.27 -2.67
C THR A 76 -0.33 16.66 -2.35
N ARG A 77 -0.68 15.56 -3.01
CA ARG A 77 -1.91 14.77 -2.73
C ARG A 77 -1.63 13.28 -2.88
N LEU A 78 -2.49 12.40 -2.37
CA LEU A 78 -2.37 10.95 -2.60
C LEU A 78 -3.16 10.45 -3.81
N SER A 79 -4.13 11.22 -4.31
CA SER A 79 -4.96 10.83 -5.45
C SER A 79 -5.61 9.45 -5.30
N ASN A 80 -6.16 9.15 -4.12
CA ASN A 80 -6.84 7.88 -3.84
C ASN A 80 -5.92 6.64 -3.99
N PHE A 81 -4.65 6.79 -3.64
CA PHE A 81 -3.65 5.73 -3.68
C PHE A 81 -3.28 5.27 -2.26
N LEU A 82 -3.47 3.97 -1.97
CA LEU A 82 -3.08 3.30 -0.72
C LEU A 82 -3.47 4.07 0.56
N LEU A 83 -4.67 4.64 0.63
CA LEU A 83 -5.07 5.52 1.74
C LEU A 83 -5.09 4.80 3.09
N TRP A 84 -5.61 3.55 3.11
CA TRP A 84 -5.63 2.73 4.31
C TRP A 84 -4.21 2.44 4.78
N GLN A 85 -3.36 1.97 3.88
CA GLN A 85 -1.97 1.63 4.17
C GLN A 85 -1.15 2.87 4.55
N ALA A 86 -1.41 4.02 3.92
CA ALA A 86 -0.77 5.30 4.21
C ALA A 86 -1.13 5.87 5.59
N SER A 87 -2.20 5.41 6.22
CA SER A 87 -2.62 5.89 7.54
C SER A 87 -1.67 5.45 8.67
N LYS A 88 -0.82 4.44 8.44
CA LYS A 88 0.01 3.78 9.46
C LYS A 88 1.49 4.18 9.42
N ASN A 89 1.82 5.32 10.02
CA ASN A 89 3.20 5.81 10.19
C ASN A 89 4.06 5.69 8.91
N VAL A 90 3.52 6.18 7.79
CA VAL A 90 4.16 6.12 6.47
C VAL A 90 4.85 7.44 6.18
N LEU A 91 6.10 7.37 5.72
CA LEU A 91 6.79 8.55 5.21
C LEU A 91 6.28 8.87 3.80
N ILE A 92 5.82 10.10 3.58
CA ILE A 92 5.36 10.56 2.26
C ILE A 92 6.35 11.59 1.72
N LYS A 93 7.00 11.28 0.61
CA LYS A 93 7.96 12.16 -0.08
C LYS A 93 7.35 12.66 -1.39
N PHE A 94 6.97 13.94 -1.40
CA PHE A 94 6.61 14.65 -2.62
C PHE A 94 7.87 15.20 -3.27
N VAL A 95 8.10 14.83 -4.52
CA VAL A 95 9.33 15.14 -5.25
C VAL A 95 8.97 15.97 -6.48
N ASP A 96 9.55 17.15 -6.57
CA ASP A 96 9.39 18.05 -7.71
C ASP A 96 10.30 17.61 -8.88
N VAL A 97 9.87 16.54 -9.56
CA VAL A 97 10.49 15.96 -10.76
C VAL A 97 9.44 15.20 -11.53
N TYR A 98 9.42 15.26 -12.87
CA TYR A 98 8.50 14.44 -13.64
C TYR A 98 8.90 12.96 -13.59
N TRP A 99 7.92 12.04 -13.67
CA TRP A 99 8.19 10.60 -13.62
C TRP A 99 9.23 10.13 -14.65
N PRO A 100 9.18 10.56 -15.94
CA PRO A 100 10.21 10.19 -16.92
C PRO A 100 11.63 10.69 -16.60
N GLU A 101 11.76 11.70 -15.72
CA GLU A 101 13.02 12.30 -15.29
C GLU A 101 13.49 11.75 -13.92
N PHE A 102 12.74 10.83 -13.32
CA PHE A 102 13.08 10.24 -12.03
C PHE A 102 14.26 9.26 -12.18
N THR A 103 15.35 9.51 -11.45
CA THR A 103 16.60 8.75 -11.56
C THR A 103 16.90 7.93 -10.30
N LEU A 104 17.76 6.92 -10.45
CA LEU A 104 18.27 6.14 -9.31
C LEU A 104 18.95 7.02 -8.25
N LEU A 105 19.68 8.07 -8.66
CA LEU A 105 20.32 8.99 -7.71
C LEU A 105 19.29 9.74 -6.85
N LYS A 106 18.15 10.14 -7.43
CA LYS A 106 17.04 10.74 -6.68
C LYS A 106 16.44 9.73 -5.70
N LEU A 107 16.22 8.49 -6.13
CA LEU A 107 15.73 7.42 -5.26
C LEU A 107 16.67 7.18 -4.07
N VAL A 108 17.98 7.12 -4.30
CA VAL A 108 18.99 6.95 -3.24
C VAL A 108 18.91 8.08 -2.22
N GLY A 109 18.82 9.34 -2.67
CA GLY A 109 18.65 10.48 -1.76
C GLY A 109 17.39 10.36 -0.89
N ILE A 110 16.27 9.96 -1.49
CA ILE A 110 15.01 9.74 -0.77
C ILE A 110 15.12 8.60 0.25
N LEU A 111 15.83 7.52 -0.09
CA LEU A 111 16.06 6.40 0.82
C LEU A 111 16.95 6.80 2.01
N LEU A 112 17.93 7.69 1.80
CA LEU A 112 18.74 8.24 2.89
C LEU A 112 17.90 9.09 3.84
N ASP A 113 17.04 9.97 3.31
CA ASP A 113 16.09 10.74 4.13
C ASP A 113 15.20 9.81 4.96
N TYR A 114 14.65 8.77 4.33
CA TYR A 114 13.84 7.76 5.01
C TYR A 114 14.60 7.08 6.15
N GLN A 115 15.86 6.70 5.93
CA GLN A 115 16.70 6.09 6.96
C GLN A 115 16.97 7.05 8.13
N ILE A 116 17.24 8.32 7.85
CA ILE A 116 17.48 9.35 8.87
C ILE A 116 16.23 9.54 9.75
N GLU A 117 15.05 9.71 9.13
CA GLU A 117 13.80 9.88 9.87
C GLU A 117 13.45 8.64 10.71
N LYS A 118 13.67 7.44 10.17
CA LYS A 118 13.42 6.19 10.90
C LYS A 118 14.34 6.02 12.11
N LEU A 119 15.56 6.56 12.06
CA LEU A 119 16.46 6.57 13.23
C LEU A 119 15.96 7.51 14.32
N GLN A 120 15.45 8.68 13.95
CA GLN A 120 14.90 9.67 14.89
C GLN A 120 13.62 9.20 15.59
N GLN A 121 12.79 8.39 14.93
CA GLN A 121 11.56 7.83 15.51
C GLN A 121 11.80 6.65 16.48
N LYS A 122 13.03 6.13 16.55
CA LYS A 122 13.41 5.05 17.47
C LYS A 122 13.97 5.54 18.81
N GLU A 123 14.23 6.84 18.93
CA GLU A 123 14.61 7.53 20.16
C GLU A 123 13.36 8.07 20.88
#